data_AF-A0A0C1Z8X2-F1
#
_entry.id   AF-A0A0C1Z8X2-F1
#
_cell.length_a   1.000
_cell.length_b   1.000
_cell.length_c   1.000
_cell.angle_alpha   90.00
_cell.angle_beta   90.00
_cell.angle_gamma   90.00
#
_symmetry.space_group_name_H-M   'P 1'
#
loop_
_entity.id
_entity.type
_entity.pdbx_description
1 polymer ?
#
loop_
_entity_poly.entity_id
_entity_poly.type
_entity_poly.pdbx_seq_one_letter_code
_entity_poly.pdbx_strand_id
1 'polypeptide(L)'
;MGTLKLLTIAAAAFSALLAPAPDTDEDCGNEVCVYGTGGGAGTWKPGERMSRGKRNKEAKANRKRKDVALNVVLEGGRGSVFVDGRYLATSGDHAQRGVKPGRHEIEVRDAGQVITFGVLVVSRKATAVALVVHADR
;
A
#
# COMPACT_ATOMS: atom_id res chain seq x y z
N MET A 1 17.29 41.45 -57.13
CA MET A 1 18.05 41.26 -55.88
C MET A 1 17.07 40.83 -54.80
N GLY A 2 17.00 39.52 -54.54
CA GLY A 2 16.11 38.94 -53.54
C GLY A 2 16.73 39.00 -52.15
N THR A 3 15.90 39.15 -51.13
CA THR A 3 16.22 38.76 -49.76
C THR A 3 14.99 38.13 -49.12
N LEU A 4 15.06 36.81 -49.02
CA LEU A 4 14.13 35.89 -48.37
C LEU A 4 14.29 36.09 -46.86
N LYS A 5 13.28 36.62 -46.16
CA LYS A 5 13.30 36.66 -44.68
C LYS A 5 12.77 35.33 -44.15
N LEU A 6 13.69 34.52 -43.61
CA LEU A 6 13.41 33.25 -42.93
C LEU A 6 12.45 33.48 -41.75
N LEU A 7 11.39 32.67 -41.69
CA LEU A 7 10.58 32.46 -40.49
C LEU A 7 11.44 31.84 -39.39
N THR A 8 11.51 32.49 -38.24
CA THR A 8 12.03 31.90 -37.00
C THR A 8 10.89 31.12 -36.34
N ILE A 9 10.90 29.80 -36.48
CA ILE A 9 10.01 28.91 -35.73
C ILE A 9 10.58 28.80 -34.31
N ALA A 10 9.94 29.45 -33.34
CA ALA A 10 10.24 29.28 -31.94
C ALA A 10 9.83 27.86 -31.50
N ALA A 11 10.82 27.00 -31.29
CA ALA A 11 10.62 25.68 -30.70
C ALA A 11 10.19 25.86 -29.23
N ALA A 12 8.92 25.60 -28.95
CA ALA A 12 8.41 25.51 -27.59
C ALA A 12 9.03 24.27 -26.91
N ALA A 13 10.01 24.51 -26.04
CA ALA A 13 10.56 23.50 -25.15
C ALA A 13 9.46 23.08 -24.17
N PHE A 14 8.81 21.96 -24.45
CA PHE A 14 7.90 21.29 -23.52
C PHE A 14 8.78 20.69 -22.42
N SER A 15 9.01 21.45 -21.35
CA SER A 15 9.59 20.93 -20.12
C SER A 15 8.62 19.92 -19.52
N ALA A 16 8.80 18.64 -19.89
CA ALA A 16 8.17 17.53 -19.21
C ALA A 16 8.65 17.56 -17.75
N LEU A 17 7.75 17.97 -16.84
CA LEU A 17 7.88 17.69 -15.43
C LEU A 17 7.97 16.16 -15.29
N LEU A 18 9.18 15.64 -15.08
CA LEU A 18 9.35 14.31 -14.52
C LEU A 18 8.77 14.36 -13.10
N ALA A 19 7.56 13.84 -12.93
CA ALA A 19 7.11 13.42 -11.61
C ALA A 19 8.11 12.36 -11.11
N PRO A 20 8.56 12.42 -9.83
CA PRO A 20 9.37 11.34 -9.27
C PRO A 20 8.54 10.06 -9.32
N ALA A 21 8.96 9.11 -10.14
CA ALA A 21 8.43 7.76 -10.09
C ALA A 21 8.74 7.22 -8.69
N PRO A 22 7.76 6.74 -7.93
CA PRO A 22 8.06 6.07 -6.66
C PRO A 22 8.94 4.86 -6.98
N ASP A 23 10.08 4.74 -6.29
CA ASP A 23 10.93 3.55 -6.29
C ASP A 23 10.21 2.44 -5.51
N THR A 24 9.03 2.02 -5.99
CA THR A 24 8.19 1.04 -5.33
C THR A 24 8.33 -0.28 -6.06
N ASP A 25 8.90 -1.27 -5.37
CA ASP A 25 8.67 -2.68 -5.69
C ASP A 25 7.16 -2.93 -5.56
N GLU A 26 6.39 -2.69 -6.62
CA GLU A 26 4.93 -2.86 -6.65
C GLU A 26 4.60 -4.35 -6.74
N ASP A 27 4.07 -4.92 -5.65
CA ASP A 27 3.42 -6.24 -5.65
C ASP A 27 1.92 -6.01 -5.81
N CYS A 28 1.50 -5.77 -7.05
CA CYS A 28 0.10 -5.61 -7.43
C CYS A 28 -0.45 -6.96 -7.93
N GLY A 29 -1.28 -7.59 -7.11
CA GLY A 29 -2.16 -8.67 -7.55
C GLY A 29 -3.43 -8.12 -8.21
N ASN A 30 -4.39 -9.00 -8.53
CA ASN A 30 -5.64 -8.58 -9.18
C ASN A 30 -6.56 -7.72 -8.30
N GLU A 31 -6.52 -7.92 -6.98
CA GLU A 31 -7.44 -7.25 -6.03
C GLU A 31 -6.74 -6.27 -5.08
N VAL A 32 -5.42 -6.44 -4.89
CA VAL A 32 -4.68 -5.74 -3.85
C VAL A 32 -3.29 -5.38 -4.34
N CYS A 33 -2.94 -4.10 -4.17
CA CYS A 33 -1.61 -3.57 -4.41
C CYS A 33 -0.92 -3.24 -3.09
N VAL A 34 0.36 -3.62 -2.97
CA VAL A 34 1.21 -3.26 -1.83
C VAL A 34 2.24 -2.23 -2.27
N TYR A 35 2.25 -1.10 -1.58
CA TYR A 35 3.24 -0.05 -1.72
C TYR A 35 4.02 0.08 -0.42
N GLY A 36 5.29 0.46 -0.48
CA GLY A 36 5.98 0.87 0.72
C GLY A 36 7.22 1.70 0.45
N THR A 37 7.68 2.32 1.52
CA THR A 37 8.78 3.28 1.50
C THR A 37 9.88 2.80 2.46
N GLY A 38 11.12 3.25 2.23
CA GLY A 38 12.27 2.83 3.05
C GLY A 38 12.92 1.51 2.61
N GLY A 39 12.74 1.08 1.36
CA GLY A 39 13.44 -0.08 0.78
C GLY A 39 12.66 -1.40 0.83
N GLY A 40 11.35 -1.33 0.64
CA GLY A 40 10.49 -2.47 0.28
C GLY A 40 9.02 -2.28 0.67
N ALA A 41 8.10 -2.77 -0.16
CA ALA A 41 6.65 -2.68 0.06
C ALA A 41 6.08 -3.77 0.99
N GLY A 42 6.70 -4.95 0.99
CA GLY A 42 6.12 -6.16 1.60
C GLY A 42 5.54 -7.07 0.52
N THR A 43 4.76 -8.06 0.93
CA THR A 43 4.14 -9.03 0.01
C THR A 43 2.72 -9.33 0.46
N TRP A 44 1.78 -9.34 -0.48
CA TRP A 44 0.40 -9.75 -0.20
C TRP A 44 0.20 -11.25 -0.47
N LYS A 45 -0.49 -11.94 0.44
CA LYS A 45 -0.82 -13.36 0.29
C LYS A 45 -2.33 -13.55 0.41
N PRO A 46 -3.07 -13.51 -0.72
CA PRO A 46 -4.52 -13.65 -0.71
C PRO A 46 -4.91 -15.03 -0.19
N GLY A 47 -6.00 -15.10 0.57
CA GLY A 47 -6.55 -16.36 1.07
C GLY A 47 -5.79 -17.01 2.23
N GLU A 48 -4.62 -16.50 2.62
CA GLU A 48 -3.86 -17.05 3.74
C GLU A 48 -4.45 -16.59 5.09
N ARG A 49 -4.48 -17.50 6.07
CA ARG A 49 -4.86 -17.21 7.46
C ARG A 49 -3.75 -17.55 8.43
N MET A 50 -3.69 -16.82 9.53
CA MET A 50 -2.79 -17.10 10.62
C MET A 50 -3.57 -17.58 11.84
N SER A 51 -3.19 -18.73 12.40
CA SER A 51 -3.73 -19.12 13.72
C SER A 51 -3.32 -18.10 14.78
N ARG A 52 -4.11 -17.98 15.84
CA ARG A 52 -3.78 -17.12 17.00
C ARG A 52 -2.36 -17.39 17.53
N GLY A 53 -1.95 -18.65 17.57
CA GLY A 53 -0.60 -19.05 17.97
C GLY A 53 0.50 -18.51 17.04
N LYS A 54 0.30 -18.58 15.72
CA LYS A 54 1.23 -18.01 14.73
C LYS A 54 1.31 -16.49 14.86
N ARG A 55 0.18 -15.79 15.01
CA ARG A 55 0.16 -14.33 15.22
C ARG A 55 0.92 -13.92 16.49
N ASN A 56 0.68 -14.61 17.60
CA ASN A 56 1.39 -14.35 18.86
C ASN A 56 2.91 -14.59 18.74
N LYS A 57 3.32 -15.65 18.03
CA LYS A 57 4.73 -15.96 17.79
C LYS A 57 5.39 -14.86 16.95
N GLU A 58 4.73 -14.42 15.88
CA GLU A 58 5.19 -13.35 15.00
C GLU A 58 5.35 -12.03 15.77
N ALA A 59 4.32 -11.63 16.52
CA ALA A 59 4.36 -10.44 17.37
C ALA A 59 5.50 -10.51 18.39
N LYS A 60 5.70 -11.66 19.05
CA LYS A 60 6.79 -11.85 20.01
C LYS A 60 8.17 -11.78 19.36
N ALA A 61 8.33 -12.31 18.14
CA ALA A 61 9.59 -12.30 17.40
C ALA A 61 9.97 -10.87 16.97
N ASN A 62 8.99 -10.06 16.57
CA ASN A 62 9.22 -8.70 16.08
C ASN A 62 9.02 -7.60 17.14
N ARG A 63 8.67 -7.95 18.40
CA ARG A 63 8.34 -6.97 19.47
C ARG A 63 9.36 -5.86 19.71
N LYS A 64 10.65 -6.14 19.50
CA LYS A 64 11.76 -5.17 19.70
C LYS A 64 12.05 -4.31 18.46
N ARG A 65 11.37 -4.55 17.34
CA ARG A 65 11.53 -3.77 16.11
C ARG A 65 10.75 -2.46 16.21
N LYS A 66 11.17 -1.46 15.45
CA LYS A 66 10.40 -0.21 15.29
C LYS A 66 9.12 -0.53 14.52
N ASP A 67 8.10 0.29 14.77
CA ASP A 67 6.85 0.16 14.02
C ASP A 67 7.04 0.67 12.60
N VAL A 68 6.31 0.03 11.69
CA VAL A 68 6.09 0.45 10.31
C VAL A 68 4.70 1.05 10.26
N ALA A 69 4.56 2.23 9.64
CA ALA A 69 3.26 2.83 9.44
C ALA A 69 2.47 2.02 8.41
N LEU A 70 1.32 1.45 8.79
CA LEU A 70 0.40 0.80 7.88
C LEU A 70 -0.79 1.71 7.60
N ASN A 71 -1.04 1.94 6.32
CA ASN A 71 -2.26 2.54 5.79
C ASN A 71 -3.00 1.50 4.92
N VAL A 72 -4.32 1.43 5.03
CA VAL A 72 -5.14 0.56 4.17
C VAL A 72 -6.17 1.42 3.47
N VAL A 73 -6.06 1.49 2.14
CA VAL A 73 -6.91 2.30 1.27
C VAL A 73 -7.91 1.38 0.59
N LEU A 74 -9.20 1.69 0.73
CA LEU A 74 -10.27 0.98 0.03
C LEU A 74 -10.71 1.84 -1.16
N GLU A 75 -10.45 1.38 -2.38
CA GLU A 75 -10.99 2.03 -3.55
C GLU A 75 -12.51 1.87 -3.59
N GLY A 76 -13.23 2.97 -3.73
CA GLY A 76 -14.69 3.03 -3.53
C GLY A 76 -15.13 3.46 -2.12
N GLY A 77 -14.20 3.64 -1.18
CA GLY A 77 -14.40 4.34 0.10
C GLY A 77 -15.31 3.67 1.12
N ARG A 78 -15.73 2.43 0.87
CA ARG A 78 -16.66 1.69 1.72
C ARG A 78 -16.01 0.43 2.28
N GLY A 79 -16.29 0.14 3.54
CA GLY A 79 -15.90 -1.09 4.19
C GLY A 79 -15.25 -0.88 5.57
N SER A 80 -14.90 -1.98 6.20
CA SER A 80 -14.25 -2.07 7.50
C SER A 80 -12.99 -2.92 7.36
N VAL A 81 -11.87 -2.38 7.83
CA VAL A 81 -10.57 -3.06 7.79
C VAL A 81 -10.26 -3.61 9.17
N PHE A 82 -9.76 -4.84 9.23
CA PHE A 82 -9.29 -5.48 10.45
C PHE A 82 -7.85 -5.94 10.25
N VAL A 83 -6.97 -5.53 11.15
CA VAL A 83 -5.55 -5.92 11.17
C VAL A 83 -5.32 -6.76 12.41
N ASP A 84 -4.94 -8.03 12.23
CA ASP A 84 -4.83 -9.04 13.28
C ASP A 84 -6.10 -9.16 14.15
N GLY A 85 -7.27 -9.00 13.52
CA GLY A 85 -8.57 -9.02 14.18
C GLY A 85 -8.94 -7.73 14.92
N ARG A 86 -8.14 -6.66 14.81
CA ARG A 86 -8.43 -5.35 15.41
C ARG A 86 -8.83 -4.35 14.34
N TYR A 87 -10.02 -3.75 14.48
CA TYR A 87 -10.54 -2.73 13.57
C TYR A 87 -9.53 -1.60 13.34
N LEU A 88 -9.36 -1.21 12.07
CA LEU A 88 -8.61 -0.05 11.60
C LEU A 88 -9.62 0.86 10.90
N ALA A 89 -9.69 2.12 11.30
CA ALA A 89 -10.54 3.08 10.61
C ALA A 89 -10.02 3.27 9.18
N THR A 90 -10.88 3.62 8.24
CA THR A 90 -10.49 3.85 6.84
C THR A 90 -10.36 5.34 6.51
N SER A 91 -10.67 6.22 7.47
CA SER A 91 -10.55 7.67 7.35
C SER A 91 -10.30 8.34 8.71
N GLY A 92 -9.84 9.59 8.69
CA GLY A 92 -9.54 10.39 9.88
C GLY A 92 -8.25 9.98 10.60
N ASP A 93 -8.06 10.51 11.82
CA ASP A 93 -6.82 10.36 12.60
C ASP A 93 -6.47 8.91 12.98
N HIS A 94 -7.42 7.99 12.80
CA HIS A 94 -7.26 6.55 13.09
C HIS A 94 -7.09 5.70 11.83
N ALA A 95 -6.93 6.32 10.65
CA ALA A 95 -6.74 5.63 9.38
C ALA A 95 -5.37 4.94 9.24
N GLN A 96 -4.43 5.28 10.13
CA GLN A 96 -3.08 4.73 10.15
C GLN A 96 -2.81 3.98 11.45
N ARG A 97 -2.08 2.86 11.36
CA ARG A 97 -1.64 2.09 12.53
C ARG A 97 -0.17 1.72 12.42
N GLY A 98 0.56 1.86 13.53
CA GLY A 98 1.87 1.23 13.66
C GLY A 98 1.75 -0.29 13.78
N VAL A 99 2.42 -1.03 12.89
CA VAL A 99 2.54 -2.49 12.94
C VAL A 99 4.01 -2.88 13.04
N LYS A 100 4.31 -4.07 13.58
CA LYS A 100 5.68 -4.57 13.53
C LYS A 100 5.99 -5.06 12.10
N PRO A 101 7.26 -5.15 11.69
CA PRO A 101 7.61 -5.95 10.52
C PRO A 101 7.19 -7.41 10.71
N GLY A 102 6.97 -8.12 9.61
CA GLY A 102 6.54 -9.52 9.64
C GLY A 102 5.10 -9.71 9.17
N ARG A 103 4.48 -10.80 9.61
CA ARG A 103 3.20 -11.27 9.07
C ARG A 103 1.99 -10.71 9.83
N HIS A 104 1.07 -10.10 9.10
CA HIS A 104 -0.17 -9.53 9.62
C HIS A 104 -1.38 -10.03 8.84
N GLU A 105 -2.41 -10.50 9.55
CA GLU A 105 -3.67 -10.90 8.94
C GLU A 105 -4.50 -9.65 8.65
N ILE A 106 -4.94 -9.49 7.40
CA ILE A 106 -5.81 -8.40 6.97
C ILE A 106 -7.13 -8.99 6.50
N GLU A 107 -8.22 -8.41 6.99
CA GLU A 107 -9.57 -8.74 6.56
C GLU A 107 -10.32 -7.46 6.25
N VAL A 108 -10.91 -7.37 5.05
CA VAL A 108 -11.73 -6.25 4.61
C VAL A 108 -13.15 -6.74 4.42
N ARG A 109 -14.11 -6.02 5.01
CA ARG A 109 -15.54 -6.33 4.93
C ARG A 109 -16.34 -5.15 4.41
N ASP A 110 -17.36 -5.38 3.60
CA ASP A 110 -18.43 -4.39 3.33
C ASP A 110 -19.78 -5.02 3.63
N ALA A 111 -20.66 -4.29 4.32
CA ALA A 111 -21.99 -4.76 4.73
C ALA A 111 -22.02 -6.17 5.37
N GLY A 112 -20.96 -6.58 6.06
CA GLY A 112 -20.84 -7.90 6.71
C GLY A 112 -20.29 -9.02 5.81
N GLN A 113 -20.07 -8.77 4.52
CA GLN A 113 -19.42 -9.70 3.59
C GLN A 113 -17.92 -9.44 3.54
N VAL A 114 -17.11 -10.50 3.47
CA VAL A 114 -15.66 -10.40 3.30
C VAL A 114 -15.37 -10.12 1.83
N ILE A 115 -14.80 -8.95 1.54
CA ILE A 115 -14.37 -8.57 0.18
C ILE A 115 -13.04 -9.25 -0.12
N THR A 116 -12.07 -9.09 0.78
CA THR A 116 -10.77 -9.75 0.66
C THR A 116 -10.23 -10.11 2.03
N PHE A 117 -9.43 -11.17 2.06
CA PHE A 117 -8.69 -11.59 3.25
C PHE A 117 -7.35 -12.19 2.86
N GLY A 118 -6.36 -12.02 3.71
CA GLY A 118 -5.03 -12.55 3.44
C GLY A 118 -4.01 -12.15 4.48
N VAL A 119 -2.75 -12.46 4.18
CA VAL A 119 -1.63 -12.09 5.04
C VAL A 119 -0.73 -11.09 4.31
N LEU A 120 -0.58 -9.91 4.91
CA LEU A 120 0.43 -8.94 4.53
C LEU A 120 1.75 -9.29 5.24
N VAL A 121 2.81 -9.48 4.46
CA VAL A 121 4.18 -9.65 4.98
C VAL A 121 4.91 -8.33 4.87
N VAL A 122 4.98 -7.59 5.97
CA VAL A 122 5.63 -6.27 6.06
C VAL A 122 7.15 -6.43 6.07
N SER A 123 7.84 -5.74 5.15
CA SER A 123 9.30 -5.75 5.07
C SER A 123 9.94 -5.19 6.34
N ARG A 124 11.09 -5.74 6.73
CA ARG A 124 11.91 -5.24 7.85
C ARG A 124 12.59 -3.92 7.58
N LYS A 125 12.71 -3.53 6.31
CA LYS A 125 13.33 -2.28 5.88
C LYS A 125 12.30 -1.15 5.74
N ALA A 126 11.03 -1.51 5.52
CA ALA A 126 9.97 -0.54 5.33
C ALA A 126 9.83 0.41 6.53
N THR A 127 9.60 1.69 6.24
CA THR A 127 9.20 2.69 7.23
C THR A 127 7.69 2.95 7.17
N ALA A 128 7.09 2.81 6.00
CA ALA A 128 5.65 2.80 5.79
C ALA A 128 5.25 1.79 4.70
N VAL A 129 4.03 1.29 4.81
CA VAL A 129 3.37 0.39 3.84
C VAL A 129 1.93 0.88 3.62
N ALA A 130 1.52 0.96 2.36
CA ALA A 130 0.16 1.21 1.95
C ALA A 130 -0.40 -0.06 1.28
N LEU A 131 -1.54 -0.55 1.76
CA LEU A 131 -2.29 -1.63 1.14
C LEU A 131 -3.49 -1.01 0.43
N VAL A 132 -3.50 -1.03 -0.91
CA VAL A 132 -4.62 -0.53 -1.71
C VAL A 132 -5.46 -1.72 -2.13
N VAL A 133 -6.75 -1.68 -1.82
CA VAL A 133 -7.71 -2.75 -2.14
C VAL A 133 -8.66 -2.25 -3.22
N HIS A 134 -8.61 -2.89 -4.37
CA HIS A 134 -9.51 -2.69 -5.50
C HIS A 134 -10.75 -3.55 -5.25
N ALA A 135 -11.81 -2.95 -4.74
CA ALA A 135 -13.10 -3.61 -4.64
C ALA A 135 -13.80 -3.51 -6.00
N ASP A 136 -13.44 -4.39 -6.94
CA ASP A 136 -14.21 -4.54 -8.18
C ASP A 136 -15.65 -4.92 -7.82
N ARG A 137 -16.60 -4.11 -8.31
CA ARG A 137 -18.04 -4.30 -8.11
C ARG A 137 -18.67 -4.98 -9.31
#